data_AF-C5KMD7-F1
#
_entry.id   AF-C5KMD7-F1
#
_cell.length_a   1.000
_cell.length_b   1.000
_cell.length_c   1.000
_cell.angle_alpha   90.00
_cell.angle_beta   90.00
_cell.angle_gamma   90.00
#
_symmetry.space_group_name_H-M   'P 1'
#
loop_
_entity.id
_entity.type
_entity.pdbx_description
1 polymer ?
#
loop_
_entity_poly.entity_id
_entity_poly.type
_entity_poly.pdbx_seq_one_letter_code
_entity_poly.pdbx_strand_id
1 'polypeptide(L)'
;ISLARYAANSMRKSSVESSNRFKGSFVLYRDPEYANVCFWYLPPSLSHLKPLEGLNAEDAVELTKVTPYIKDKMQRDGLAMITFTGPYNFFRWTFTSPRNVSYDDVDIVMGEIDRVGQDFVSSA
;
A
#
# COMPACT_ATOMS: atom_id res chain seq x y z
N ILE A 1 -16.60 -1.49 8.57
CA ILE A 1 -15.37 -1.96 9.27
C ILE A 1 -14.88 -3.31 8.76
N SER A 2 -15.75 -4.22 8.30
CA SER A 2 -15.35 -5.55 7.80
C SER A 2 -14.34 -5.49 6.64
N LEU A 3 -14.54 -4.62 5.65
CA LEU A 3 -13.60 -4.41 4.53
C LEU A 3 -12.24 -3.88 4.99
N ALA A 4 -12.21 -2.87 5.85
CA ALA A 4 -10.97 -2.31 6.38
C ALA A 4 -10.16 -3.35 7.16
N ARG A 5 -10.83 -4.16 7.98
CA ARG A 5 -10.21 -5.29 8.70
C ARG A 5 -9.73 -6.38 7.73
N TYR A 6 -10.51 -6.69 6.71
CA TYR A 6 -10.12 -7.65 5.68
C TYR A 6 -8.83 -7.19 4.98
N ALA A 7 -8.80 -5.97 4.45
CA ALA A 7 -7.63 -5.40 3.77
C ALA A 7 -6.38 -5.46 4.66
N ALA A 8 -6.47 -5.01 5.92
CA ALA A 8 -5.34 -5.06 6.84
C ALA A 8 -4.87 -6.48 7.17
N ASN A 9 -5.80 -7.42 7.34
CA ASN A 9 -5.44 -8.81 7.57
C ASN A 9 -4.81 -9.45 6.33
N SER A 10 -5.29 -9.13 5.13
CA SER A 10 -4.69 -9.55 3.87
C SER A 10 -3.27 -9.02 3.72
N MET A 11 -3.03 -7.74 4.03
CA MET A 11 -1.69 -7.13 4.02
C MET A 11 -0.74 -7.80 5.02
N ARG A 12 -1.20 -8.09 6.25
CA ARG A 12 -0.41 -8.80 7.25
C ARG A 12 -0.03 -10.20 6.80
N LYS A 13 -0.99 -10.96 6.28
CA LYS A 13 -0.77 -12.32 5.78
C LYS A 13 0.26 -12.33 4.66
N SER A 14 0.14 -11.40 3.70
CA SER A 14 1.12 -11.30 2.61
C SER A 14 2.53 -10.93 3.07
N SER A 15 2.67 -10.31 4.25
CA SER A 15 3.99 -9.96 4.79
C SER A 15 4.63 -11.09 5.62
N VAL A 16 3.84 -12.02 6.18
CA VAL A 16 4.32 -13.09 7.07
C VAL A 16 4.50 -14.41 6.33
N GLU A 17 3.57 -14.77 5.46
CA GLU A 17 3.73 -15.94 4.61
C GLU A 17 4.65 -15.58 3.45
N SER A 18 5.60 -16.44 3.08
CA SER A 18 6.29 -16.41 1.77
C SER A 18 5.34 -16.69 0.60
N SER A 19 4.09 -16.26 0.74
CA SER A 19 3.06 -16.30 -0.27
C SER A 19 3.54 -15.45 -1.43
N ASN A 20 3.81 -16.08 -2.57
CA ASN A 20 4.17 -15.45 -3.84
C ASN A 20 3.03 -14.57 -4.43
N ARG A 21 2.08 -14.14 -3.60
CA ARG A 21 0.88 -13.42 -4.01
C ARG A 21 1.20 -12.02 -4.52
N PHE A 22 2.15 -11.33 -3.89
CA PHE A 22 2.62 -10.01 -4.28
C PHE A 22 4.14 -10.04 -4.39
N LYS A 23 4.70 -9.21 -5.26
CA LYS A 23 6.17 -9.10 -5.41
C LYS A 23 6.76 -8.10 -4.41
N GLY A 24 6.04 -7.03 -4.14
CA GLY A 24 6.35 -6.09 -3.06
C GLY A 24 5.69 -6.47 -1.73
N SER A 25 5.87 -5.60 -0.74
CA SER A 25 5.39 -5.82 0.62
C SER A 25 4.45 -4.69 1.06
N PHE A 26 3.36 -5.04 1.75
CA PHE A 26 2.46 -4.08 2.35
C PHE A 26 2.75 -3.94 3.85
N VAL A 27 3.06 -2.72 4.29
CA VAL A 27 3.36 -2.43 5.70
C VAL A 27 2.27 -1.53 6.28
N LEU A 28 1.52 -2.03 7.26
CA LEU A 28 0.52 -1.24 7.96
C LEU A 28 1.19 -0.20 8.85
N TYR A 29 0.70 1.05 8.80
CA TYR A 29 1.14 2.09 9.73
C TYR A 29 0.59 1.87 11.14
N ARG A 30 -0.67 1.41 11.23
CA ARG A 30 -1.37 1.07 12.48
C ARG A 30 -2.56 0.16 12.18
N ASP A 31 -3.21 -0.33 13.22
CA ASP A 31 -4.49 -1.03 13.07
C ASP A 31 -5.56 -0.14 12.40
N PRO A 32 -6.46 -0.72 11.58
CA PRO A 32 -7.50 0.06 10.93
C PRO A 32 -8.39 0.84 11.89
N GLU A 33 -8.56 2.13 11.61
CA GLU A 33 -9.46 3.01 12.34
C GLU A 33 -10.77 3.15 11.57
N TYR A 34 -11.78 2.37 11.98
CA TYR A 34 -13.11 2.30 11.37
C TYR A 34 -13.11 1.88 9.89
N ALA A 35 -13.10 2.86 8.98
CA ALA A 35 -13.12 2.66 7.54
C ALA A 35 -11.79 2.99 6.87
N ASN A 36 -10.80 3.47 7.64
CA ASN A 36 -9.51 3.89 7.13
C ASN A 36 -8.47 2.78 7.35
N VAL A 37 -7.71 2.46 6.31
CA VAL A 37 -6.53 1.60 6.37
C VAL A 37 -5.34 2.44 5.91
N CYS A 38 -4.33 2.56 6.78
CA CYS A 38 -3.13 3.34 6.53
C CYS A 38 -1.94 2.41 6.33
N PHE A 39 -1.28 2.46 5.18
CA PHE A 39 -0.21 1.52 4.83
C PHE A 39 0.78 2.09 3.81
N TRP A 40 2.02 1.62 3.86
CA TRP A 40 2.98 1.76 2.77
C TRP A 40 2.96 0.52 1.89
N TYR A 41 3.24 0.73 0.60
CA TYR A 41 3.67 -0.35 -0.28
C TYR A 41 5.18 -0.20 -0.49
N LEU A 42 5.93 -1.27 -0.28
CA LEU A 42 7.36 -1.34 -0.52
C LEU A 42 7.60 -2.14 -1.79
N PRO A 43 8.11 -1.54 -2.87
CA PRO A 43 8.51 -2.28 -4.06
C PRO A 43 9.64 -3.28 -3.71
N PRO A 44 9.88 -4.31 -4.54
CA PRO A 44 10.92 -5.31 -4.28
C PRO A 44 12.29 -4.72 -3.95
N SER A 45 12.67 -3.63 -4.62
CA SER A 45 13.90 -2.86 -4.40
C SER A 45 14.02 -2.25 -3.00
N LEU A 46 12.89 -1.87 -2.39
CA LEU A 46 12.80 -1.24 -1.07
C LEU A 46 12.18 -2.16 -0.01
N SER A 47 12.05 -3.46 -0.30
CA SER A 47 11.43 -4.45 0.59
C SER A 47 12.14 -4.61 1.94
N HIS A 48 13.41 -4.20 2.03
CA HIS A 48 14.22 -4.25 3.25
C HIS A 48 13.95 -3.09 4.21
N LEU A 49 13.25 -2.04 3.75
CA LEU A 49 12.96 -0.86 4.57
C LEU A 49 11.94 -1.16 5.66
N LYS A 50 12.11 -0.49 6.80
CA LYS A 50 11.25 -0.63 7.97
C LYS A 50 10.69 0.73 8.42
N PRO A 51 9.67 1.26 7.72
CA PRO A 51 9.17 2.61 7.98
C PRO A 51 8.60 2.81 9.41
N LEU A 52 8.22 1.73 10.09
CA LEU A 52 7.76 1.79 11.49
C LEU A 52 8.90 2.01 12.49
N GLU A 53 10.13 1.56 12.18
CA GLU A 53 11.31 1.70 13.04
C GLU A 53 12.04 3.04 12.80
N GLY A 54 11.61 3.79 11.77
CA GLY A 54 12.30 4.99 11.27
C GLY A 54 13.29 4.64 10.16
N LEU A 55 13.55 5.62 9.28
CA LEU A 55 14.45 5.49 8.14
C LEU A 55 15.55 6.56 8.20
N ASN A 56 16.69 6.29 7.58
CA ASN A 56 17.68 7.34 7.29
C ASN A 56 17.12 8.33 6.24
N ALA A 57 17.84 9.42 6.00
CA ALA A 57 17.35 10.50 5.15
C ALA A 57 17.16 10.05 3.70
N GLU A 58 18.08 9.23 3.18
CA GLU A 58 18.07 8.72 1.81
C GLU A 58 16.88 7.79 1.58
N ASP A 59 16.72 6.78 2.44
CA ASP A 59 15.61 5.81 2.38
C ASP A 59 14.25 6.47 2.58
N ALA A 60 14.19 7.49 3.47
CA ALA A 60 12.99 8.28 3.67
C ALA A 60 12.58 9.02 2.40
N VAL A 61 13.54 9.62 1.69
CA VAL A 61 13.28 10.32 0.42
C VAL A 61 12.80 9.34 -0.65
N GLU A 62 13.44 8.17 -0.77
CA GLU A 62 13.04 7.16 -1.74
C GLU A 62 11.63 6.62 -1.47
N LEU A 63 11.34 6.22 -0.23
CA LEU A 63 10.01 5.72 0.13
C LEU A 63 8.91 6.78 -0.10
N THR A 64 9.21 8.05 0.19
CA THR A 64 8.26 9.17 0.00
C THR A 64 7.83 9.34 -1.46
N LYS A 65 8.65 8.91 -2.43
CA LYS A 65 8.36 8.97 -3.87
C LYS A 65 7.47 7.82 -4.37
N VAL A 66 7.48 6.67 -3.69
CA VAL A 66 6.76 5.46 -4.11
C VAL A 66 5.25 5.72 -4.20
N THR A 67 4.66 6.26 -3.14
CA THR A 67 3.21 6.41 -3.05
C THR A 67 2.64 7.41 -4.06
N PRO A 68 3.24 8.61 -4.27
CA PRO A 68 2.84 9.50 -5.36
C PRO A 68 2.94 8.85 -6.75
N TYR A 69 4.01 8.09 -7.01
CA TYR A 69 4.18 7.38 -8.28
C TYR A 69 3.03 6.39 -8.54
N ILE A 70 2.74 5.53 -7.57
CA ILE A 70 1.67 4.54 -7.68
C ILE A 70 0.32 5.23 -7.83
N LYS A 71 0.03 6.25 -7.01
CA LYS A 71 -1.23 7.00 -7.08
C LYS A 71 -1.43 7.62 -8.47
N ASP A 72 -0.42 8.28 -9.02
CA ASP A 72 -0.51 8.93 -10.33
C ASP A 72 -0.84 7.92 -11.43
N LYS A 73 -0.12 6.79 -11.46
CA LYS A 73 -0.34 5.74 -12.47
C LYS A 73 -1.70 5.06 -12.30
N MET A 74 -2.10 4.72 -11.07
CA MET A 74 -3.43 4.16 -10.81
C MET A 74 -4.57 5.11 -11.24
N GLN A 75 -4.40 6.42 -11.05
CA GLN A 75 -5.39 7.40 -11.47
C GLN A 75 -5.45 7.55 -13.00
N ARG A 76 -4.29 7.56 -13.69
CA ARG A 76 -4.23 7.61 -15.15
C ARG A 76 -4.87 6.37 -15.79
N ASP A 77 -4.67 5.21 -15.19
CA ASP A 77 -5.19 3.92 -15.68
C ASP A 77 -6.66 3.68 -15.27
N GLY A 78 -7.28 4.59 -14.49
CA GLY A 78 -8.68 4.48 -14.08
C GLY A 78 -8.95 3.36 -13.06
N LEU A 79 -7.94 2.93 -12.31
CA LEU A 79 -8.01 1.75 -11.42
C LEU A 79 -8.68 2.08 -10.08
N ALA A 80 -7.98 2.80 -9.21
CA ALA A 80 -8.50 3.24 -7.93
C ALA A 80 -7.94 4.61 -7.56
N MET A 81 -8.72 5.35 -6.77
CA MET A 81 -8.32 6.63 -6.24
C MET A 81 -8.12 6.51 -4.73
N ILE A 82 -6.85 6.46 -4.31
CA ILE A 82 -6.46 6.35 -2.91
C ILE A 82 -5.63 7.60 -2.54
N THR A 83 -5.98 8.22 -1.42
CA THR A 83 -5.23 9.38 -0.91
C THR A 83 -3.96 8.93 -0.20
N PHE A 84 -2.97 9.80 -0.09
CA PHE A 84 -1.78 9.56 0.73
C PHE A 84 -1.51 10.73 1.67
N THR A 85 -0.88 10.46 2.81
CA THR A 85 -0.54 11.46 3.83
C THR A 85 0.48 10.91 4.82
N GLY A 86 0.90 11.74 5.79
CA GLY A 86 1.71 11.32 6.93
C GLY A 86 3.18 11.03 6.60
N PRO A 87 3.91 10.40 7.53
CA PRO A 87 5.32 10.05 7.37
C PRO A 87 5.56 9.19 6.13
N TYR A 88 6.58 9.57 5.35
CA TYR A 88 7.01 8.89 4.14
C TYR A 88 5.88 8.65 3.11
N ASN A 89 4.83 9.47 3.13
CA ASN A 89 3.63 9.34 2.31
C ASN A 89 3.02 7.92 2.34
N PHE A 90 2.39 7.48 3.42
CA PHE A 90 1.59 6.25 3.36
C PHE A 90 0.28 6.48 2.60
N PHE A 91 -0.27 5.41 2.02
CA PHE A 91 -1.66 5.39 1.55
C PHE A 91 -2.63 5.42 2.71
N ARG A 92 -3.64 6.29 2.62
CA ARG A 92 -4.84 6.28 3.44
C ARG A 92 -6.01 5.83 2.58
N TRP A 93 -6.39 4.56 2.69
CA TRP A 93 -7.52 3.98 1.97
C TRP A 93 -8.77 4.01 2.84
N THR A 94 -9.76 4.79 2.41
CA THR A 94 -11.03 4.96 3.10
C THR A 94 -12.14 4.23 2.36
N PHE A 95 -12.78 3.26 3.00
CA PHE A 95 -13.95 2.56 2.46
C PHE A 95 -15.22 3.38 2.68
N THR A 96 -15.50 4.33 1.78
CA THR A 96 -16.62 5.28 1.89
C THR A 96 -17.98 4.68 1.56
N SER A 97 -18.05 3.77 0.58
CA SER A 97 -19.29 3.11 0.13
C SER A 97 -19.17 1.58 0.20
N PRO A 98 -19.09 0.99 1.41
CA PRO A 98 -18.78 -0.43 1.59
C PRO A 98 -19.87 -1.38 1.07
N ARG A 99 -21.07 -0.90 0.73
CA ARG A 99 -22.18 -1.74 0.26
C ARG A 99 -21.95 -2.36 -1.12
N ASN A 100 -21.13 -1.72 -1.95
CA ASN A 100 -20.90 -2.13 -3.33
C ASN A 100 -19.45 -2.64 -3.54
N VAL A 101 -18.71 -2.83 -2.45
CA VAL A 101 -17.31 -3.26 -2.48
C VAL A 101 -17.25 -4.63 -1.83
N SER A 102 -16.81 -5.61 -2.60
CA SER A 102 -16.56 -6.98 -2.17
C SER A 102 -15.14 -7.16 -1.62
N TYR A 103 -14.87 -8.32 -1.05
CA TYR A 103 -13.50 -8.68 -0.68
C TYR A 103 -12.60 -8.90 -1.91
N ASP A 104 -13.18 -9.38 -3.02
CA ASP A 104 -12.47 -9.55 -4.28
C ASP A 104 -12.03 -8.19 -4.85
N ASP A 105 -12.87 -7.16 -4.74
CA ASP A 105 -12.49 -5.79 -5.14
C ASP A 105 -11.29 -5.27 -4.34
N VAL A 106 -11.23 -5.61 -3.04
CA VAL A 106 -10.07 -5.26 -2.20
C VAL A 106 -8.81 -5.96 -2.71
N ASP A 107 -8.93 -7.24 -3.03
CA ASP A 107 -7.83 -8.07 -3.51
C ASP A 107 -7.32 -7.62 -4.88
N ILE A 108 -8.22 -7.22 -5.79
CA ILE A 108 -7.90 -6.63 -7.09
C ILE A 108 -7.13 -5.33 -6.91
N VAL A 109 -7.62 -4.40 -6.08
CA VAL A 109 -6.93 -3.13 -5.85
C VAL A 109 -5.54 -3.33 -5.24
N MET A 110 -5.39 -4.27 -4.30
CA MET A 110 -4.07 -4.62 -3.76
C MET A 110 -3.15 -5.20 -4.85
N GLY A 111 -3.67 -6.06 -5.72
CA GLY A 111 -2.93 -6.59 -6.87
C GLY A 111 -2.49 -5.51 -7.85
N GLU A 112 -3.34 -4.52 -8.11
CA GLU A 112 -2.99 -3.38 -8.96
C GLU A 112 -1.95 -2.46 -8.33
N ILE A 113 -2.01 -2.23 -7.01
CA ILE A 113 -0.96 -1.50 -6.28
C ILE A 113 0.38 -2.23 -6.43
N ASP A 114 0.40 -3.54 -6.25
CA ASP A 114 1.61 -4.35 -6.39
C ASP A 114 2.14 -4.32 -7.83
N ARG A 115 1.29 -4.58 -8.82
CA ARG A 115 1.64 -4.55 -10.25
C ARG A 115 2.22 -3.20 -10.67
N VAL A 116 1.57 -2.11 -10.30
CA VAL A 116 2.03 -0.75 -10.62
C VAL A 116 3.31 -0.41 -9.86
N GLY A 117 3.38 -0.78 -8.58
CA GLY A 117 4.51 -0.47 -7.73
C GLY A 117 5.79 -1.24 -8.07
N GLN A 118 5.69 -2.43 -8.67
CA GLN A 118 6.83 -3.19 -9.18
C GLN A 118 7.65 -2.42 -10.22
N ASP A 119 7.00 -1.54 -10.99
CA ASP A 119 7.67 -0.71 -12.00
C ASP A 119 8.42 0.50 -11.40
N PHE A 120 8.31 0.72 -10.08
CA PHE A 120 9.03 1.79 -9.41
C PHE A 120 10.53 1.45 -9.33
N VAL A 121 11.32 2.19 -10.10
CA VAL A 121 12.79 2.14 -10.04
C VAL A 121 13.27 3.31 -9.19
N SER A 122 13.93 2.98 -8.08
CA SER A 122 14.61 3.97 -7.23
C SER A 122 15.66 4.70 -8.09
N SER A 123 15.58 6.02 -8.12
CA SER A 123 16.56 6.83 -8.85
C SER A 123 17.83 6.87 -8.02
N ALA A 124 18.89 6.20 -8.49
CA ALA A 124 20.23 6.32 -7.92
C ALA A 124 20.75 7.77 -7.99
#